data_AF-A0A9J5YZ78-F1
#
_entry.id   AF-A0A9J5YZ78-F1
#
_cell.length_a   1.000
_cell.length_b   1.000
_cell.length_c   1.000
_cell.angle_alpha   90.00
_cell.angle_beta   90.00
_cell.angle_gamma   90.00
#
_symmetry.space_group_name_H-M   'P 1'
#
loop_
_entity.id
_entity.type
_entity.pdbx_description
1 polymer ?
#
loop_
_entity_poly.entity_id
_entity_poly.type
_entity_poly.pdbx_seq_one_letter_code
_entity_poly.pdbx_strand_id
1 'polypeptide(L)'
;MSSMIKFQTSMSCVYSSSFSSIKSSIFPKSISFPSSHFNNFKNPFLNCKTPMENQRFSVLSASKAQNGGVIQDSSFQGSESFFRSVLGNMEAIYLNKNPTAKAILELVRSADGDQICYDHFAFRTFGVNGHGIDSMSKFFLDFGYERREELRFPAKKLKAFWFSPPKVSTSSRGSGVNGPLPRIFISELLVDQLSPEAQEIIKKYTNISHCGKEYAALASAFGILTWEKPLYSEFQQLARYWAFSSAF
;
A
#
# COMPACT_ATOMS: atom_id res chain seq x y z
N MET A 1 -37.38 22.27 -18.71
CA MET A 1 -37.82 22.21 -17.30
C MET A 1 -37.77 20.75 -16.88
N SER A 2 -36.69 20.31 -16.23
CA SER A 2 -36.61 18.98 -15.63
C SER A 2 -36.06 19.11 -14.23
N SER A 3 -36.83 18.55 -13.31
CA SER A 3 -36.78 18.70 -11.87
C SER A 3 -35.53 18.08 -11.25
N MET A 4 -34.83 18.91 -10.48
CA MET A 4 -33.73 18.56 -9.60
C MET A 4 -34.30 17.96 -8.31
N ILE A 5 -34.09 16.67 -8.06
CA ILE A 5 -34.44 16.03 -6.79
C ILE A 5 -33.30 16.32 -5.80
N LYS A 6 -33.56 17.22 -4.84
CA LYS A 6 -32.70 17.47 -3.68
C LYS A 6 -33.16 16.57 -2.54
N PHE A 7 -32.28 15.70 -2.03
CA PHE A 7 -32.46 15.08 -0.72
C PHE A 7 -31.75 15.93 0.34
N GLN A 8 -32.54 16.40 1.30
CA GLN A 8 -32.12 17.10 2.50
C GLN A 8 -32.04 16.06 3.61
N THR A 9 -30.84 15.80 4.14
CA THR A 9 -30.68 15.00 5.36
C THR A 9 -30.02 15.85 6.42
N SER A 10 -30.86 16.26 7.39
CA SER A 10 -30.49 16.90 8.64
C SER A 10 -29.86 15.89 9.61
N MET A 11 -28.94 16.44 10.42
CA MET A 11 -28.11 15.80 11.45
C MET A 11 -28.81 14.80 12.38
N SER A 12 -28.07 13.77 12.82
CA SER A 12 -27.87 13.50 14.26
C SER A 12 -26.67 12.57 14.47
N CYS A 13 -25.63 13.09 15.13
CA CYS A 13 -24.55 12.30 15.70
C CYS A 13 -25.05 11.78 17.06
N VAL A 14 -25.12 10.47 17.25
CA VAL A 14 -25.40 9.85 18.55
C VAL A 14 -24.15 9.12 19.00
N TYR A 15 -23.35 9.79 19.82
CA TYR A 15 -22.36 9.15 20.68
C TYR A 15 -23.13 8.40 21.77
N SER A 16 -23.01 7.06 21.80
CA SER A 16 -23.46 6.25 22.93
C SER A 16 -22.26 5.60 23.61
N SER A 17 -21.92 6.13 24.77
CA SER A 17 -21.01 5.53 25.73
C SER A 17 -21.83 4.74 26.75
N SER A 18 -21.76 3.41 26.70
CA SER A 18 -22.33 2.55 27.73
C SER A 18 -21.24 1.69 28.35
N PHE A 19 -20.79 2.13 29.53
CA PHE A 19 -20.12 1.30 30.53
C PHE A 19 -21.18 0.46 31.24
N SER A 20 -21.01 -0.86 31.30
CA SER A 20 -21.73 -1.69 32.27
C SER A 20 -20.80 -2.76 32.83
N SER A 21 -20.50 -2.61 34.11
CA SER A 21 -19.80 -3.53 34.98
C SER A 21 -20.61 -4.81 35.20
N ILE A 22 -20.01 -5.99 35.04
CA ILE A 22 -20.50 -7.25 35.63
C ILE A 22 -19.31 -8.01 36.20
N LYS A 23 -19.34 -8.26 37.52
CA LYS A 23 -18.44 -9.14 38.26
C LYS A 23 -19.00 -10.57 38.31
N SER A 24 -18.07 -11.55 38.22
CA SER A 24 -18.04 -12.93 38.79
C SER A 24 -19.31 -13.81 38.70
N SER A 25 -19.30 -15.11 38.42
CA SER A 25 -18.30 -16.19 38.39
C SER A 25 -19.08 -17.47 38.04
N ILE A 26 -18.49 -18.45 37.35
CA ILE A 26 -18.64 -19.93 37.55
C ILE A 26 -17.78 -20.64 36.48
N PHE A 27 -16.92 -21.54 36.94
CA PHE A 27 -16.01 -22.40 36.16
C PHE A 27 -16.75 -23.53 35.41
N PRO A 28 -16.16 -24.08 34.35
CA PRO A 28 -15.67 -25.46 34.46
C PRO A 28 -14.24 -25.70 33.91
N LYS A 29 -13.73 -26.90 34.19
CA LYS A 29 -12.34 -27.35 34.20
C LYS A 29 -11.74 -27.73 32.82
N SER A 30 -10.44 -27.40 32.69
CA SER A 30 -9.31 -28.15 32.11
C SER A 30 -9.40 -28.85 30.75
N ILE A 31 -8.56 -28.41 29.80
CA ILE A 31 -7.73 -29.27 28.94
C ILE A 31 -6.32 -28.64 28.83
N SER A 32 -5.30 -29.48 28.99
CA SER A 32 -3.87 -29.20 29.14
C SER A 32 -3.11 -29.03 27.81
N PHE A 33 -2.10 -28.15 27.78
CA PHE A 33 -1.02 -28.14 26.78
C PHE A 33 0.36 -28.26 27.47
N PRO A 34 1.32 -29.04 26.94
CA PRO A 34 2.61 -29.27 27.61
C PRO A 34 3.62 -28.13 27.43
N SER A 35 4.53 -28.10 28.41
CA SER A 35 5.54 -27.11 28.76
C SER A 35 6.75 -27.02 27.81
N SER A 36 7.34 -25.82 27.80
CA SER A 36 8.64 -25.39 27.29
C SER A 36 9.84 -26.22 27.75
N HIS A 37 10.87 -26.30 26.89
CA HIS A 37 12.26 -26.45 27.31
C HIS A 37 13.13 -25.34 26.71
N PHE A 38 13.64 -24.49 27.61
CA PHE A 38 14.77 -23.59 27.41
C PHE A 38 16.05 -24.42 27.23
N ASN A 39 16.92 -24.03 26.29
CA ASN A 39 18.33 -24.36 26.37
C ASN A 39 19.18 -23.13 25.98
N ASN A 40 19.91 -22.65 26.99
CA ASN A 40 21.02 -21.71 26.88
C ASN A 40 22.12 -22.29 25.97
N PHE A 41 22.60 -21.54 24.99
CA PHE A 41 23.97 -21.71 24.52
C PHE A 41 24.67 -20.36 24.34
N LYS A 42 25.87 -20.34 24.94
CA LYS A 42 26.81 -19.24 25.10
C LYS A 42 27.37 -18.80 23.74
N ASN A 43 27.66 -17.51 23.61
CA ASN A 43 28.61 -17.01 22.62
C ASN A 43 29.98 -17.68 22.80
N PRO A 44 30.66 -17.97 21.69
CA PRO A 44 32.04 -17.54 21.60
C PRO A 44 32.28 -16.77 20.29
N PHE A 45 32.93 -15.62 20.44
CA PHE A 45 33.69 -14.98 19.37
C PHE A 45 34.59 -16.01 18.69
N LEU A 46 34.50 -16.12 17.36
CA LEU A 46 35.59 -16.62 16.53
C LEU A 46 35.53 -15.95 15.14
N ASN A 47 36.57 -15.16 14.92
CA ASN A 47 37.05 -14.58 13.68
C ASN A 47 37.16 -15.67 12.59
N CYS A 48 36.61 -15.47 11.39
CA CYS A 48 37.03 -16.29 10.25
C CYS A 48 37.02 -15.48 8.95
N LYS A 49 38.22 -15.39 8.38
CA LYS A 49 38.55 -14.84 7.07
C LYS A 49 37.95 -15.73 5.97
N THR A 50 37.57 -15.11 4.86
CA THR A 50 37.11 -15.75 3.62
C THR A 50 38.07 -16.82 3.11
N PRO A 51 37.56 -17.76 2.30
CA PRO A 51 37.95 -17.72 0.89
C PRO A 51 36.76 -17.69 -0.06
N MET A 52 36.95 -16.97 -1.17
CA MET A 52 36.05 -16.97 -2.32
C MET A 52 35.87 -18.39 -2.87
N GLU A 53 34.62 -18.84 -2.96
CA GLU A 53 34.25 -20.01 -3.74
C GLU A 53 33.24 -19.58 -4.82
N ASN A 54 33.64 -19.81 -6.07
CA ASN A 54 32.91 -19.46 -7.28
C ASN A 54 31.60 -20.26 -7.38
N GLN A 55 30.50 -19.71 -6.86
CA GLN A 55 29.18 -20.20 -7.22
C GLN A 55 28.84 -19.71 -8.63
N ARG A 56 28.88 -20.65 -9.59
CA ARG A 56 28.38 -20.47 -10.94
C ARG A 56 26.89 -20.17 -10.89
N PHE A 57 26.51 -18.90 -11.07
CA PHE A 57 25.13 -18.53 -11.37
C PHE A 57 24.79 -19.04 -12.78
N SER A 58 23.81 -19.94 -12.88
CA SER A 58 23.26 -20.36 -14.17
C SER A 58 22.45 -19.20 -14.77
N VAL A 59 23.04 -18.53 -15.76
CA VAL A 59 22.34 -17.53 -16.59
C VAL A 59 21.48 -18.28 -17.59
N LEU A 60 20.16 -18.15 -17.48
CA LEU A 60 19.24 -18.59 -18.54
C LEU A 60 19.36 -17.62 -19.72
N SER A 61 19.97 -18.08 -20.81
CA SER A 61 20.07 -17.34 -22.06
C SER A 61 18.77 -17.48 -22.85
N ALA A 62 18.07 -16.36 -23.10
CA ALA A 62 16.90 -16.34 -23.98
C ALA A 62 17.34 -16.32 -25.45
N SER A 63 16.91 -17.30 -26.24
CA SER A 63 17.15 -17.37 -27.68
C SER A 63 16.25 -16.40 -28.44
N LYS A 64 16.85 -15.47 -29.19
CA LYS A 64 16.14 -14.52 -30.06
C LYS A 64 15.75 -15.21 -31.37
N ALA A 65 14.46 -15.49 -31.57
CA ALA A 65 13.93 -15.86 -32.88
C ALA A 65 13.77 -14.60 -33.73
N GLN A 66 14.40 -14.55 -34.90
CA GLN A 66 14.19 -13.48 -35.86
C GLN A 66 12.88 -13.73 -36.60
N ASN A 67 11.93 -12.79 -36.47
CA ASN A 67 10.96 -12.55 -37.54
C ASN A 67 10.54 -11.09 -37.52
N GLY A 68 10.57 -10.46 -38.69
CA GLY A 68 10.20 -9.06 -38.88
C GLY A 68 8.73 -8.83 -38.59
N GLY A 69 8.47 -8.19 -37.46
CA GLY A 69 7.15 -7.78 -36.98
C GLY A 69 7.37 -6.97 -35.71
N VAL A 70 6.57 -5.90 -35.53
CA VAL A 70 6.56 -4.94 -34.41
C VAL A 70 7.37 -5.44 -33.20
N ILE A 71 8.43 -4.71 -32.82
CA ILE A 71 9.21 -4.98 -31.60
C ILE A 71 8.25 -4.85 -30.41
N GLN A 72 7.54 -5.93 -30.09
CA GLN A 72 6.97 -6.15 -28.78
C GLN A 72 8.16 -6.42 -27.88
N ASP A 73 8.34 -5.54 -26.90
CA ASP A 73 9.40 -5.67 -25.92
C ASP A 73 9.12 -6.92 -25.07
N SER A 74 9.71 -8.06 -25.48
CA SER A 74 9.53 -9.37 -24.85
C SER A 74 9.90 -9.38 -23.36
N SER A 75 10.63 -8.34 -22.91
CA SER A 75 10.95 -8.10 -21.51
C SER A 75 9.70 -7.92 -20.65
N PHE A 76 8.66 -7.23 -21.14
CA PHE A 76 7.49 -6.89 -20.34
C PHE A 76 6.61 -8.11 -20.06
N GLN A 77 6.54 -9.08 -20.98
CA GLN A 77 5.59 -10.19 -20.89
C GLN A 77 5.92 -11.19 -19.77
N GLY A 78 7.21 -11.40 -19.48
CA GLY A 78 7.63 -12.21 -18.32
C GLY A 78 7.40 -11.50 -16.99
N SER A 79 7.68 -10.20 -16.94
CA SER A 79 7.57 -9.38 -15.74
C SER A 79 6.12 -8.94 -15.42
N GLU A 80 5.20 -8.98 -16.39
CA GLU A 80 3.79 -8.60 -16.23
C GLU A 80 3.07 -9.47 -15.20
N SER A 81 3.32 -10.79 -15.19
CA SER A 81 2.73 -11.71 -14.22
C SER A 81 3.13 -11.38 -12.78
N PHE A 82 4.40 -11.03 -12.57
CA PHE A 82 4.92 -10.57 -11.28
C PHE A 82 4.27 -9.25 -10.88
N PHE A 83 4.21 -8.27 -11.79
CA PHE A 83 3.58 -6.97 -11.52
C PHE A 83 2.11 -7.11 -11.11
N ARG A 84 1.34 -7.91 -11.85
CA ARG A 84 -0.07 -8.18 -11.54
C ARG A 84 -0.24 -8.91 -10.20
N SER A 85 0.69 -9.80 -9.85
CA SER A 85 0.70 -10.45 -8.53
C SER A 85 0.95 -9.44 -7.40
N VAL A 86 1.84 -8.47 -7.61
CA VAL A 86 2.05 -7.37 -6.64
C VAL A 86 0.79 -6.52 -6.49
N LEU A 87 0.14 -6.14 -7.60
CA LEU A 87 -1.13 -5.40 -7.57
C LEU A 87 -2.24 -6.20 -6.88
N GLY A 88 -2.36 -7.49 -7.16
CA GLY A 88 -3.35 -8.38 -6.53
C GLY A 88 -3.13 -8.51 -5.03
N ASN A 89 -1.87 -8.52 -4.56
CA ASN A 89 -1.58 -8.47 -3.14
C ASN A 89 -1.99 -7.13 -2.50
N MET A 90 -1.69 -6.00 -3.16
CA MET A 90 -2.15 -4.68 -2.68
C MET A 90 -3.68 -4.61 -2.58
N GLU A 91 -4.39 -5.12 -3.59
CA GLU A 91 -5.86 -5.23 -3.61
C GLU A 91 -6.35 -6.11 -2.46
N ALA A 92 -5.79 -7.30 -2.27
CA ALA A 92 -6.20 -8.23 -1.23
C ALA A 92 -6.06 -7.61 0.17
N ILE A 93 -4.92 -6.95 0.44
CA ILE A 93 -4.70 -6.23 1.69
C ILE A 93 -5.72 -5.10 1.87
N TYR A 94 -6.02 -4.34 0.82
CA TYR A 94 -7.01 -3.27 0.85
C TYR A 94 -8.40 -3.81 1.17
N LEU A 95 -8.88 -4.82 0.45
CA LEU A 95 -10.21 -5.40 0.65
C LEU A 95 -10.36 -6.06 2.03
N ASN A 96 -9.29 -6.67 2.55
CA ASN A 96 -9.29 -7.24 3.90
C ASN A 96 -9.45 -6.17 5.00
N LYS A 97 -8.86 -4.99 4.81
CA LYS A 97 -8.97 -3.86 5.76
C LYS A 97 -10.24 -3.04 5.58
N ASN A 98 -10.95 -3.18 4.45
CA ASN A 98 -12.11 -2.36 4.09
C ASN A 98 -13.31 -3.25 3.71
N PRO A 99 -14.04 -3.81 4.71
CA PRO A 99 -15.13 -4.76 4.46
C PRO A 99 -16.26 -4.17 3.62
N THR A 100 -16.55 -2.87 3.75
CA THR A 100 -17.54 -2.19 2.91
C THR A 100 -17.16 -2.18 1.44
N ALA A 101 -15.89 -1.88 1.11
CA ALA A 101 -15.42 -1.89 -0.27
C ALA A 101 -15.50 -3.30 -0.86
N LYS A 102 -15.12 -4.32 -0.07
CA LYS A 102 -15.26 -5.73 -0.46
C LYS A 102 -16.70 -6.12 -0.75
N ALA A 103 -17.64 -5.77 0.14
CA ALA A 103 -19.05 -6.08 -0.03
C ALA A 103 -19.67 -5.41 -1.27
N ILE A 104 -19.34 -4.12 -1.52
CA ILE A 104 -19.78 -3.41 -2.73
C ILE A 104 -19.25 -4.11 -3.98
N LEU A 105 -17.97 -4.50 -3.96
CA LEU A 105 -17.35 -5.13 -5.11
C LEU A 105 -17.97 -6.50 -5.41
N GLU A 106 -18.25 -7.32 -4.38
CA GLU A 106 -18.98 -8.59 -4.52
C GLU A 106 -20.41 -8.39 -5.04
N LEU A 107 -21.10 -7.34 -4.58
CA LEU A 107 -22.44 -7.00 -5.05
C LEU A 107 -22.43 -6.63 -6.54
N VAL A 108 -21.50 -5.78 -6.98
CA VAL A 108 -21.37 -5.39 -8.39
C VAL A 108 -21.00 -6.61 -9.26
N ARG A 109 -20.10 -7.47 -8.79
CA ARG A 109 -19.74 -8.71 -9.49
C ARG A 109 -20.94 -9.62 -9.72
N SER A 110 -21.80 -9.77 -8.71
CA SER A 110 -23.00 -10.62 -8.82
C SER A 110 -24.08 -10.03 -9.73
N ALA A 111 -24.13 -8.70 -9.86
CA ALA A 111 -25.09 -8.02 -10.74
C ALA A 111 -24.63 -7.96 -12.22
N ASP A 112 -23.33 -7.81 -12.48
CA ASP A 112 -22.80 -7.43 -13.81
C ASP A 112 -21.77 -8.42 -14.39
N GLY A 113 -21.73 -9.67 -13.88
CA GLY A 113 -20.95 -10.76 -14.48
C GLY A 113 -19.42 -10.56 -14.44
N ASP A 114 -18.91 -9.98 -13.35
CA ASP A 114 -17.48 -9.75 -13.07
C ASP A 114 -16.71 -8.95 -14.14
N GLN A 115 -17.33 -7.95 -14.77
CA GLN A 115 -16.67 -7.07 -15.75
C GLN A 115 -16.01 -5.82 -15.13
N ILE A 116 -15.77 -5.82 -13.82
CA ILE A 116 -15.24 -4.65 -13.11
C ILE A 116 -13.81 -4.36 -13.57
N CYS A 117 -13.56 -3.15 -14.04
CA CYS A 117 -12.23 -2.64 -14.35
C CYS A 117 -11.84 -1.57 -13.33
N TYR A 118 -10.58 -1.58 -12.89
CA TYR A 118 -10.09 -0.55 -11.99
C TYR A 118 -9.63 0.68 -12.77
N ASP A 119 -10.22 1.81 -12.43
CA ASP A 119 -9.87 3.09 -13.01
C ASP A 119 -8.47 3.55 -12.57
N HIS A 120 -8.24 3.54 -11.25
CA HIS A 120 -6.97 3.92 -10.66
C HIS A 120 -6.75 3.32 -9.26
N PHE A 121 -5.49 3.20 -8.86
CA PHE A 121 -5.07 2.99 -7.47
C PHE A 121 -4.50 4.28 -6.90
N ALA A 122 -4.79 4.58 -5.63
CA ALA A 122 -4.33 5.80 -4.97
C ALA A 122 -3.48 5.51 -3.74
N PHE A 123 -2.30 6.14 -3.67
CA PHE A 123 -1.34 6.00 -2.59
C PHE A 123 -1.06 7.35 -1.91
N ARG A 124 -0.78 7.30 -0.62
CA ARG A 124 -0.41 8.46 0.21
C ARG A 124 0.96 8.22 0.82
N THR A 125 1.79 9.25 0.78
CA THR A 125 3.19 9.22 1.19
C THR A 125 3.53 10.48 2.00
N PHE A 126 4.73 10.52 2.62
CA PHE A 126 5.21 11.70 3.34
C PHE A 126 6.34 12.35 2.55
N GLY A 127 6.19 13.61 2.16
CA GLY A 127 7.21 14.38 1.44
C GLY A 127 8.38 14.78 2.34
N VAL A 128 9.11 13.79 2.87
CA VAL A 128 10.24 13.98 3.78
C VAL A 128 11.23 12.81 3.67
N ASN A 129 12.53 13.10 3.71
CA ASN A 129 13.61 12.11 3.77
C ASN A 129 13.56 11.00 2.71
N GLY A 130 12.99 11.31 1.53
CA GLY A 130 12.82 10.37 0.43
C GLY A 130 11.63 9.41 0.58
N HIS A 131 10.73 9.60 1.53
CA HIS A 131 9.50 8.80 1.72
C HIS A 131 8.30 9.34 0.92
N GLY A 132 8.55 10.22 -0.05
CA GLY A 132 7.54 10.92 -0.85
C GLY A 132 7.11 10.12 -2.08
N ILE A 133 6.64 10.83 -3.11
CA ILE A 133 6.13 10.23 -4.35
C ILE A 133 7.15 9.31 -5.02
N ASP A 134 8.42 9.69 -5.00
CA ASP A 134 9.50 8.94 -5.67
C ASP A 134 9.69 7.53 -5.07
N SER A 135 9.53 7.38 -3.76
CA SER A 135 9.65 6.07 -3.07
C SER A 135 8.67 5.02 -3.58
N MET A 136 7.44 5.45 -3.90
CA MET A 136 6.38 4.58 -4.37
C MET A 136 6.38 4.48 -5.90
N SER A 137 6.59 5.61 -6.59
CA SER A 137 6.50 5.68 -8.06
C SER A 137 7.59 4.89 -8.76
N LYS A 138 8.78 4.77 -8.17
CA LYS A 138 9.90 4.02 -8.74
C LYS A 138 9.49 2.62 -9.21
N PHE A 139 8.74 1.89 -8.38
CA PHE A 139 8.22 0.56 -8.74
C PHE A 139 7.39 0.63 -10.03
N PHE A 140 6.40 1.52 -10.12
CA PHE A 140 5.55 1.61 -11.30
C PHE A 140 6.30 2.05 -12.56
N LEU A 141 7.25 2.98 -12.42
CA LEU A 141 8.10 3.44 -13.52
C LEU A 141 8.96 2.29 -14.09
N ASP A 142 9.48 1.42 -13.23
CA ASP A 142 10.24 0.23 -13.65
C ASP A 142 9.37 -0.76 -14.47
N PHE A 143 8.04 -0.69 -14.34
CA PHE A 143 7.05 -1.44 -15.15
C PHE A 143 6.41 -0.59 -16.26
N GLY A 144 7.09 0.46 -16.73
CA GLY A 144 6.69 1.20 -17.93
C GLY A 144 5.51 2.15 -17.72
N TYR A 145 5.14 2.47 -16.48
CA TYR A 145 4.25 3.60 -16.23
C TYR A 145 4.97 4.92 -16.54
N GLU A 146 4.21 5.90 -17.02
CA GLU A 146 4.73 7.24 -17.31
C GLU A 146 4.14 8.26 -16.34
N ARG A 147 4.99 9.08 -15.72
CA ARG A 147 4.56 10.22 -14.89
C ARG A 147 3.86 11.26 -15.75
N ARG A 148 2.73 11.78 -15.25
CA ARG A 148 1.89 12.78 -15.91
C ARG A 148 1.84 14.06 -15.08
N GLU A 149 0.75 14.82 -15.18
CA GLU A 149 0.64 16.16 -14.61
C GLU A 149 0.77 16.18 -13.08
N GLU A 150 1.33 17.29 -12.59
CA GLU A 150 1.37 17.60 -11.17
C GLU A 150 0.04 18.24 -10.73
N LEU A 151 -0.45 17.82 -9.58
CA LEU A 151 -1.63 18.36 -8.93
C LEU A 151 -1.23 18.91 -7.56
N ARG A 152 -1.65 20.13 -7.25
CA ARG A 152 -1.41 20.77 -5.95
C ARG A 152 -2.71 20.99 -5.22
N PHE A 153 -2.72 20.70 -3.92
CA PHE A 153 -3.84 20.96 -3.03
C PHE A 153 -3.35 21.81 -1.85
N PRO A 154 -3.18 23.14 -2.02
CA PRO A 154 -2.59 24.00 -1.00
C PRO A 154 -3.31 23.96 0.34
N ALA A 155 -4.65 23.97 0.31
CA ALA A 155 -5.48 23.88 1.53
C ALA A 155 -5.22 22.59 2.32
N LYS A 156 -4.87 21.50 1.62
CA LYS A 156 -4.57 20.20 2.22
C LYS A 156 -3.08 19.97 2.45
N LYS A 157 -2.23 20.92 2.05
CA LYS A 157 -0.76 20.79 2.05
C LYS A 157 -0.28 19.51 1.34
N LEU A 158 -0.91 19.18 0.20
CA LEU A 158 -0.58 18.00 -0.60
C LEU A 158 -0.07 18.39 -1.98
N LYS A 159 0.84 17.58 -2.50
CA LYS A 159 1.21 17.51 -3.92
C LYS A 159 0.96 16.09 -4.41
N ALA A 160 0.58 15.91 -5.66
CA ALA A 160 0.36 14.60 -6.25
C ALA A 160 0.80 14.56 -7.71
N PHE A 161 1.08 13.35 -8.18
CA PHE A 161 1.21 13.02 -9.59
C PHE A 161 0.30 11.83 -9.89
N TRP A 162 -0.17 11.74 -11.13
CA TRP A 162 -0.71 10.49 -11.65
C TRP A 162 0.22 9.88 -12.70
N PHE A 163 0.08 8.58 -12.89
CA PHE A 163 0.93 7.79 -13.76
C PHE A 163 0.03 6.96 -14.69
N SER A 164 0.27 7.07 -15.99
CA SER A 164 -0.49 6.31 -16.98
C SER A 164 0.13 4.93 -17.20
N PRO A 165 -0.68 3.87 -17.37
CA PRO A 165 -0.18 2.52 -17.62
C PRO A 165 0.52 2.41 -18.99
N PRO A 166 1.41 1.41 -19.17
CA PRO A 166 2.02 1.13 -20.45
C PRO A 166 0.97 0.69 -21.49
N LYS A 167 1.15 1.11 -22.74
CA LYS A 167 0.22 0.80 -23.86
C LYS A 167 0.19 -0.68 -24.27
N VAL A 168 1.19 -1.46 -23.85
CA VAL A 168 1.44 -2.84 -24.33
C VAL A 168 0.81 -3.90 -23.41
N SER A 169 0.00 -3.53 -22.40
CA SER A 169 -0.57 -4.53 -21.49
C SER A 169 -1.44 -5.54 -22.26
N THR A 170 -0.98 -6.79 -22.29
CA THR A 170 -1.48 -7.83 -23.22
C THR A 170 -2.81 -8.44 -22.78
N SER A 171 -3.25 -8.17 -21.55
CA SER A 171 -4.44 -8.75 -20.94
C SER A 171 -5.59 -7.74 -20.85
N SER A 172 -6.35 -7.64 -21.94
CA SER A 172 -7.60 -6.87 -22.02
C SER A 172 -8.85 -7.70 -21.70
N ARG A 173 -8.69 -9.01 -21.42
CA ARG A 173 -9.80 -9.96 -21.22
C ARG A 173 -10.13 -10.31 -19.76
N GLY A 174 -9.43 -9.73 -18.79
CA GLY A 174 -9.67 -10.00 -17.36
C GLY A 174 -10.44 -8.88 -16.64
N SER A 175 -10.72 -9.11 -15.36
CA SER A 175 -11.35 -8.17 -14.43
C SER A 175 -10.40 -7.75 -13.31
N GLY A 176 -10.70 -6.64 -12.64
CA GLY A 176 -9.89 -6.08 -11.55
C GLY A 176 -8.42 -5.88 -11.96
N VAL A 177 -7.50 -6.42 -11.17
CA VAL A 177 -6.05 -6.37 -11.45
C VAL A 177 -5.61 -7.22 -12.65
N ASN A 178 -6.45 -8.13 -13.13
CA ASN A 178 -6.18 -8.96 -14.31
C ASN A 178 -6.76 -8.36 -15.61
N GLY A 179 -7.50 -7.25 -15.50
CA GLY A 179 -8.01 -6.49 -16.63
C GLY A 179 -7.05 -5.41 -17.13
N PRO A 180 -7.58 -4.35 -17.79
CA PRO A 180 -6.82 -3.16 -18.13
C PRO A 180 -6.10 -2.60 -16.90
N LEU A 181 -4.82 -2.28 -17.06
CA LEU A 181 -4.02 -1.77 -15.94
C LEU A 181 -4.57 -0.43 -15.45
N PRO A 182 -4.76 -0.25 -14.12
CA PRO A 182 -5.27 0.99 -13.57
C PRO A 182 -4.23 2.11 -13.70
N ARG A 183 -4.69 3.36 -13.76
CA ARG A 183 -3.82 4.52 -13.50
C ARG A 183 -3.33 4.49 -12.06
N ILE A 184 -2.19 5.11 -11.78
CA ILE A 184 -1.69 5.21 -10.40
C ILE A 184 -1.68 6.66 -9.99
N PHE A 185 -2.28 6.98 -8.84
CA PHE A 185 -2.28 8.31 -8.25
C PHE A 185 -1.45 8.26 -6.97
N ILE A 186 -0.40 9.08 -6.88
CA ILE A 186 0.48 9.10 -5.70
C ILE A 186 0.53 10.53 -5.18
N SER A 187 0.16 10.69 -3.92
CA SER A 187 0.20 11.98 -3.22
C SER A 187 1.24 11.95 -2.11
N GLU A 188 1.87 13.09 -1.86
CA GLU A 188 2.72 13.32 -0.70
C GLU A 188 2.22 14.51 0.12
N LEU A 189 2.26 14.33 1.44
CA LEU A 189 2.07 15.41 2.41
C LEU A 189 3.33 16.28 2.45
N LEU A 190 3.15 17.59 2.27
CA LEU A 190 4.21 18.59 2.37
C LEU A 190 4.53 18.82 3.85
N VAL A 191 5.42 17.98 4.39
CA VAL A 191 5.73 17.92 5.83
C VAL A 191 6.30 19.26 6.32
N ASP A 192 7.11 19.93 5.52
CA ASP A 192 7.67 21.25 5.76
C ASP A 192 6.62 22.34 6.04
N GLN A 193 5.39 22.17 5.55
CA GLN A 193 4.27 23.10 5.77
C GLN A 193 3.44 22.79 7.03
N LEU A 194 3.79 21.74 7.78
CA LEU A 194 3.09 21.37 9.02
C LEU A 194 3.67 22.13 10.23
N SER A 195 3.00 22.03 11.39
CA SER A 195 3.55 22.60 12.62
C SER A 195 4.85 21.90 13.02
N PRO A 196 5.77 22.57 13.74
CA PRO A 196 7.04 21.97 14.17
C PRO A 196 6.86 20.62 14.87
N GLU A 197 5.87 20.51 15.75
CA GLU A 197 5.61 19.29 16.52
C GLU A 197 5.17 18.13 15.61
N ALA A 198 4.31 18.40 14.63
CA ALA A 198 3.90 17.39 13.65
C ALA A 198 5.07 16.95 12.77
N GLN A 199 5.94 17.89 12.38
CA GLN A 199 7.16 17.59 11.63
C GLN A 199 8.09 16.67 12.41
N GLU A 200 8.30 16.94 13.70
CA GLU A 200 9.15 16.12 14.57
C GLU A 200 8.64 14.69 14.70
N ILE A 201 7.34 14.51 14.94
CA ILE A 201 6.73 13.18 15.03
C ILE A 201 6.90 12.41 13.72
N ILE A 202 6.61 13.03 12.57
CA ILE A 202 6.76 12.36 11.26
C ILE A 202 8.22 12.02 10.99
N LYS A 203 9.15 12.95 11.28
CA LYS A 203 10.60 12.74 11.11
C LYS A 203 11.13 11.62 12.01
N LYS A 204 10.64 11.50 13.25
CA LYS A 204 10.97 10.39 14.17
C LYS A 204 10.74 9.04 13.51
N TYR A 205 9.54 8.78 12.99
CA TYR A 205 9.20 7.48 12.39
C TYR A 205 9.86 7.25 11.03
N THR A 206 9.89 8.25 10.17
CA THR A 206 10.51 8.13 8.84
C THR A 206 12.03 7.94 8.92
N ASN A 207 12.71 8.47 9.94
CA ASN A 207 14.14 8.24 10.15
C ASN A 207 14.46 6.80 10.58
N ILE A 208 13.63 6.21 11.45
CA ILE A 208 13.78 4.81 11.91
C ILE A 208 13.60 3.82 10.75
N SER A 209 12.83 4.21 9.73
CA SER A 209 12.60 3.37 8.56
C SER A 209 13.87 3.07 7.75
N HIS A 210 14.96 3.83 7.92
CA HIS A 210 16.23 3.65 7.21
C HIS A 210 16.04 3.48 5.68
N CYS A 211 16.31 2.27 5.16
CA CYS A 211 16.16 1.93 3.74
C CYS A 211 14.74 1.48 3.35
N GLY A 212 13.79 1.45 4.29
CA GLY A 212 12.40 1.03 4.05
C GLY A 212 11.70 1.82 2.94
N LYS A 213 12.07 3.09 2.73
CA LYS A 213 11.61 3.92 1.61
C LYS A 213 11.89 3.32 0.23
N GLU A 214 12.97 2.56 0.06
CA GLU A 214 13.29 1.91 -1.23
C GLU A 214 12.33 0.75 -1.55
N TYR A 215 11.58 0.28 -0.55
CA TYR A 215 10.68 -0.88 -0.64
C TYR A 215 9.22 -0.52 -0.38
N ALA A 216 8.82 0.75 -0.61
CA ALA A 216 7.47 1.23 -0.29
C ALA A 216 6.36 0.43 -0.98
N ALA A 217 6.54 0.07 -2.27
CA ALA A 217 5.58 -0.75 -3.00
C ALA A 217 5.46 -2.18 -2.40
N LEU A 218 6.57 -2.75 -1.96
CA LEU A 218 6.59 -4.07 -1.32
C LEU A 218 5.90 -4.03 0.05
N ALA A 219 6.17 -2.99 0.84
CA ALA A 219 5.51 -2.75 2.11
C ALA A 219 3.98 -2.62 1.92
N SER A 220 3.54 -1.94 0.87
CA SER A 220 2.11 -1.84 0.50
C SER A 220 1.52 -3.21 0.13
N ALA A 221 2.21 -4.01 -0.67
CA ALA A 221 1.75 -5.33 -1.09
C ALA A 221 1.60 -6.31 0.09
N PHE A 222 2.47 -6.21 1.11
CA PHE A 222 2.35 -7.01 2.33
C PHE A 222 1.50 -6.35 3.42
N GLY A 223 1.08 -5.11 3.24
CA GLY A 223 0.29 -4.37 4.22
C GLY A 223 1.02 -4.01 5.50
N ILE A 224 2.34 -3.86 5.43
CA ILE A 224 3.25 -3.61 6.56
C ILE A 224 3.68 -2.13 6.56
N LEU A 225 3.91 -1.57 7.75
CA LEU A 225 4.55 -0.26 7.91
C LEU A 225 6.07 -0.43 7.88
N THR A 226 6.77 0.45 7.17
CA THR A 226 8.24 0.43 7.11
C THR A 226 8.89 1.02 8.37
N TRP A 227 8.09 1.43 9.35
CA TRP A 227 8.47 1.95 10.65
C TRP A 227 7.61 1.30 11.74
N GLU A 228 8.04 1.45 12.98
CA GLU A 228 7.31 0.93 14.14
C GLU A 228 5.93 1.57 14.32
N LYS A 229 5.02 0.86 14.97
CA LYS A 229 3.67 1.38 15.24
C LYS A 229 3.76 2.63 16.12
N PRO A 230 3.15 3.75 15.73
CA PRO A 230 3.26 4.99 16.49
C PRO A 230 2.56 4.90 17.85
N LEU A 231 3.00 5.72 18.81
CA LEU A 231 2.29 5.88 20.08
C LEU A 231 0.91 6.48 19.82
N TYR A 232 -0.07 6.08 20.65
CA TYR A 232 -1.44 6.55 20.50
C TYR A 232 -1.57 8.07 20.65
N SER A 233 -0.82 8.67 21.59
CA SER A 233 -0.78 10.12 21.79
C SER A 233 -0.23 10.87 20.57
N GLU A 234 0.86 10.38 19.98
CA GLU A 234 1.47 10.95 18.78
C GLU A 234 0.51 10.82 17.57
N PHE A 235 -0.17 9.69 17.45
CA PHE A 235 -1.22 9.50 16.44
C PHE A 235 -2.37 10.51 16.62
N GLN A 236 -2.88 10.68 17.85
CA GLN A 236 -3.94 11.66 18.12
C GLN A 236 -3.51 13.10 17.83
N GLN A 237 -2.24 13.43 18.09
CA GLN A 237 -1.69 14.75 17.79
C GLN A 237 -1.68 14.98 16.28
N LEU A 238 -1.15 14.04 15.49
CA LEU A 238 -1.21 14.11 14.02
C LEU A 238 -2.64 14.17 13.49
N ALA A 239 -3.56 13.37 14.06
CA ALA A 239 -4.96 13.35 13.67
C ALA A 239 -5.66 14.69 13.86
N ARG A 240 -5.30 15.50 14.86
CA ARG A 240 -5.86 16.86 15.01
C ARG A 240 -5.45 17.75 13.85
N TYR A 241 -4.17 17.73 13.46
CA TYR A 241 -3.71 18.50 12.30
C TYR A 241 -4.35 18.02 11.00
N TRP A 242 -4.59 16.71 10.88
CA TRP A 242 -5.21 16.12 9.70
C TRP A 242 -6.71 16.34 9.63
N ALA A 243 -7.43 16.27 10.75
CA ALA A 243 -8.87 16.57 10.80
C ALA A 243 -9.16 18.01 10.37
N PHE A 244 -8.29 18.96 10.74
CA PHE A 244 -8.35 20.33 10.23
C PHE A 244 -8.05 20.43 8.72
N SER A 245 -7.27 19.51 8.16
CA SER A 245 -6.92 19.46 6.74
C SER A 245 -7.84 18.57 5.89
N SER A 246 -8.64 17.70 6.50
CA SER A 246 -9.40 16.64 5.84
C SER A 246 -10.92 16.89 5.84
N ALA A 247 -11.38 18.11 6.07
CA ALA A 247 -12.79 18.48 5.93
C ALA A 247 -13.18 18.48 4.44
N PHE A 248 -13.43 17.29 3.86
CA PHE A 248 -14.28 17.00 2.70
C PHE A 248 -14.65 15.52 2.72
#